data_AF-A0A9E4F172-F1
#
_entry.id   AF-A0A9E4F172-F1
#
_cell.length_a   1.000
_cell.length_b   1.000
_cell.length_c   1.000
_cell.angle_alpha   90.00
_cell.angle_beta   90.00
_cell.angle_gamma   90.00
#
_symmetry.space_group_name_H-M   'P 1'
#
loop_
_entity.id
_entity.type
_entity.pdbx_description
1 polymer ?
#
loop_
_entity_poly.entity_id
_entity_poly.type
_entity_poly.pdbx_seq_one_letter_code
_entity_poly.pdbx_strand_id
1 'polypeptide(L)' 'MLIGGWGGEGRTLAGAEVYEPEKGCFWQVGVEMKFPRRLHTTTSLGGGRVLITGGATDNEVLKSAEILTITREGKSGC' A
#
# COMPACT_ATOMS: atom_id res chain seq x y z
N MET A 1 1.21 -1.30 -8.75
CA MET A 1 0.80 -0.77 -7.43
C MET A 1 1.89 -1.10 -6.43
N LEU A 2 2.20 -0.15 -5.58
CA LEU A 2 3.15 -0.21 -4.48
C LEU A 2 2.36 -0.05 -3.19
N ILE A 3 2.61 -0.90 -2.20
CA ILE A 3 1.95 -0.84 -0.89
C ILE A 3 3.04 -0.98 0.16
N GLY A 4 3.03 -0.09 1.14
CA GLY A 4 3.98 -0.08 2.25
C GLY A 4 5.44 -0.05 1.79
N GLY A 5 6.27 -0.82 2.50
CA GLY A 5 7.70 -0.95 2.21
C GLY A 5 8.56 -0.04 3.08
N TRP A 6 9.80 0.16 2.63
CA TRP A 6 10.81 0.93 3.33
C TRP A 6 10.94 2.31 2.69
N GLY A 7 10.56 3.36 3.43
CA GLY A 7 10.62 4.74 2.98
C GLY A 7 11.96 5.40 3.26
N GLY A 8 12.05 6.68 2.88
CA GLY A 8 13.16 7.55 3.25
C GLY A 8 13.36 7.60 4.77
N GLU A 9 14.61 7.83 5.20
CA GLU A 9 15.01 7.88 6.62
C GLU A 9 14.83 6.57 7.38
N GLY A 10 14.64 5.45 6.67
CA GLY A 10 14.59 4.14 7.30
C GLY A 10 13.25 3.80 7.95
N ARG A 11 12.18 4.56 7.68
CA ARG A 11 10.85 4.33 8.26
C ARG A 11 10.00 3.37 7.43
N THR A 12 9.25 2.50 8.10
CA THR A 12 8.26 1.64 7.42
C THR A 12 7.04 2.46 7.00
N LEU A 13 6.54 2.25 5.79
CA LEU A 13 5.42 3.01 5.22
C LEU A 13 4.07 2.31 5.41
N ALA A 14 3.01 3.11 5.61
CA ALA A 14 1.62 2.67 5.64
C ALA A 14 0.86 2.96 4.33
N GLY A 15 1.38 3.89 3.52
CA GLY A 15 0.74 4.35 2.29
C GLY A 15 0.80 3.34 1.14
N ALA A 16 0.04 3.65 0.10
CA ALA A 16 0.04 2.93 -1.16
C ALA A 16 0.00 3.91 -2.33
N GLU A 17 0.60 3.50 -3.45
CA GLU A 17 0.64 4.28 -4.69
C GLU A 17 0.38 3.35 -5.88
N VAL A 18 -0.28 3.88 -6.90
CA VAL A 18 -0.52 3.15 -8.14
C VAL A 18 0.21 3.86 -9.27
N TYR A 19 1.14 3.15 -9.88
CA TYR A 19 1.77 3.59 -11.12
C TYR A 19 0.78 3.52 -12.28
N GLU A 20 0.65 4.61 -13.01
CA GLU A 20 -0.11 4.72 -14.27
C GLU A 20 0.88 4.76 -15.45
N PRO A 21 1.10 3.62 -16.15
CA PRO A 21 2.08 3.56 -17.24
C PRO A 21 1.75 4.51 -18.39
N GLU A 22 0.46 4.73 -18.67
CA GLU A 22 0.00 5.62 -19.75
C GLU A 22 0.39 7.09 -19.53
N LYS A 23 0.57 7.50 -18.26
CA LYS A 23 0.93 8.88 -17.89
C LYS A 23 2.35 8.99 -17.33
N GLY A 24 3.01 7.86 -17.08
CA GLY A 24 4.36 7.83 -16.51
C GLY A 24 4.44 8.38 -15.09
N CYS A 25 3.36 8.32 -14.31
CA CYS A 25 3.31 8.90 -12.97
C CYS A 25 2.74 7.92 -11.93
N PHE A 26 2.89 8.28 -10.66
CA PHE A 26 2.22 7.63 -9.54
C PHE A 26 1.10 8.53 -9.04
N TRP A 27 -0.03 7.94 -8.69
CA TRP A 27 -1.03 8.61 -7.87
C TRP A 27 -1.12 7.94 -6.50
N GLN A 28 -1.31 8.77 -5.49
CA GLN A 28 -1.34 8.33 -4.10
C GLN A 28 -2.73 7.79 -3.74
N VAL A 29 -2.77 6.59 -3.17
CA VAL A 29 -3.99 6.00 -2.63
C VAL A 29 -4.33 6.72 -1.33
N GLY A 30 -5.53 7.27 -1.22
CA GLY A 30 -5.96 8.06 -0.06
C GLY A 30 -6.21 7.24 1.21
N VAL A 31 -6.32 5.91 1.10
CA VAL A 31 -6.48 4.99 2.24
C VAL A 31 -5.15 4.32 2.55
N GLU A 32 -4.74 4.37 3.81
CA GLU A 32 -3.51 3.76 4.31
C GLU A 32 -3.79 2.47 5.10
N MET A 33 -2.77 1.64 5.25
CA MET A 33 -2.80 0.51 6.19
C MET A 33 -2.91 1.01 7.63
N LYS A 34 -3.59 0.25 8.50
CA LYS A 34 -3.69 0.55 9.93
C LYS A 34 -2.31 0.54 10.61
N PHE A 35 -1.44 -0.36 10.15
CA PHE A 35 -0.05 -0.43 10.61
C PHE A 35 0.87 -0.27 9.40
N PRO A 36 1.98 0.48 9.52
CA PRO A 36 3.00 0.49 8.48
C PRO A 36 3.61 -0.91 8.33
N ARG A 37 3.79 -1.38 7.09
CA ARG A 37 4.29 -2.74 6.82
C ARG A 37 5.41 -2.77 5.80
N ARG A 38 6.52 -3.39 6.14
CA ARG A 38 7.55 -3.88 5.21
C ARG A 38 7.61 -5.40 5.25
N LEU A 39 8.19 -6.01 4.22
CA LEU A 39 8.33 -7.47 4.12
C LEU A 39 6.99 -8.25 4.22
N HIS A 40 5.88 -7.60 3.90
CA HIS A 40 4.56 -8.21 3.89
C HIS A 40 4.29 -8.89 2.54
N THR A 41 3.24 -9.71 2.46
CA THR A 41 2.74 -10.26 1.19
C THR A 41 1.43 -9.59 0.80
N THR A 42 1.32 -9.20 -0.47
CA THR A 42 0.09 -8.64 -1.05
C THR A 42 -0.56 -9.64 -2.00
N THR A 43 -1.88 -9.71 -1.99
CA THR A 43 -2.66 -10.55 -2.92
C THR A 43 -3.88 -9.77 -3.40
N SER A 44 -4.05 -9.66 -4.72
CA SER A 44 -5.22 -9.03 -5.31
C SER A 44 -6.45 -9.90 -5.11
N LEU A 45 -7.54 -9.31 -4.60
CA LEU A 45 -8.83 -9.99 -4.42
C LEU A 45 -9.87 -9.61 -5.49
N GLY A 46 -9.48 -8.77 -6.46
CA GLY A 46 -10.40 -8.18 -7.43
C GLY A 46 -11.27 -7.06 -6.86
N GLY A 47 -11.89 -6.29 -7.76
CA GLY A 47 -12.76 -5.17 -7.38
C GLY A 47 -12.03 -4.06 -6.61
N GLY A 48 -10.76 -3.83 -6.91
CA GLY A 48 -9.93 -2.84 -6.21
C GLY A 48 -9.49 -3.24 -4.80
N ARG A 49 -9.77 -4.47 -4.33
CA ARG A 49 -9.39 -4.91 -2.99
C ARG A 49 -8.08 -5.69 -3.00
N VAL A 50 -7.30 -5.51 -1.93
CA VAL A 50 -5.98 -6.14 -1.76
C VAL A 50 -5.88 -6.70 -0.35
N LEU A 51 -5.58 -7.99 -0.23
CA LEU A 51 -5.22 -8.61 1.04
C LEU A 51 -3.74 -8.38 1.32
N ILE A 52 -3.44 -7.91 2.52
CA ILE A 52 -2.09 -7.63 3.00
C ILE A 52 -1.87 -8.49 4.25
N THR A 53 -0.88 -9.38 4.22
CA THR A 53 -0.63 -10.34 5.31
C THR A 53 0.78 -10.18 5.89
N GLY A 54 0.85 -10.21 7.21
CA GLY A 54 2.10 -10.25 7.95
C GLY A 54 2.98 -9.02 7.72
N GLY A 55 4.28 -9.26 7.60
CA GLY A 55 5.32 -8.23 7.53
C GLY A 55 5.75 -7.74 8.91
N ALA A 56 6.40 -6.58 8.92
CA ALA A 56 6.90 -5.94 10.13
C ALA A 56 6.68 -4.43 10.07
N THR A 57 6.48 -3.82 11.24
CA THR A 57 6.68 -2.39 11.45
C THR A 57 8.18 -2.12 11.71
N ASP A 58 8.51 -0.92 12.19
CA ASP A 58 9.86 -0.63 12.67
C ASP A 58 10.21 -1.42 13.96
N ASN A 59 9.21 -1.80 14.76
CA ASN A 59 9.41 -2.34 16.11
C ASN A 59 8.89 -3.77 16.32
N GLU A 60 8.04 -4.28 15.43
CA GLU A 60 7.37 -5.57 15.63
C GLU A 60 7.13 -6.36 14.34
N VAL A 61 7.14 -7.68 14.47
CA VAL A 61 6.64 -8.59 13.43
C VAL A 61 5.13 -8.74 13.61
N LEU A 62 4.39 -8.51 12.53
CA LEU A 62 2.95 -8.52 12.55
C LEU A 62 2.42 -9.93 12.26
N LYS A 63 1.55 -10.42 13.15
CA LYS A 63 0.74 -11.64 12.93
C LYS A 63 -0.66 -11.30 12.37
N SER A 64 -0.90 -10.03 12.07
CA SER A 64 -2.16 -9.52 11.58
C SER A 64 -2.20 -9.49 10.05
N ALA A 65 -3.42 -9.44 9.52
CA ALA A 65 -3.71 -9.15 8.13
C ALA A 65 -4.74 -8.03 8.04
N GLU A 66 -4.77 -7.33 6.93
CA GLU A 66 -5.77 -6.32 6.63
C GLU A 66 -6.11 -6.31 5.14
N ILE A 67 -7.28 -5.77 4.80
CA ILE A 67 -7.72 -5.60 3.42
C ILE A 67 -7.77 -4.10 3.13
N LEU A 68 -7.05 -3.68 2.10
CA LEU A 68 -7.08 -2.31 1.60
C LEU A 68 -8.00 -2.25 0.38
N THR A 69 -8.88 -1.25 0.33
CA THR A 69 -9.71 -0.97 -0.86
C THR A 69 -9.13 0.22 -1.59
N ILE A 70 -8.67 -0.02 -2.82
CA ILE A 70 -8.05 0.96 -3.70
C ILE A 70 -9.14 1.53 -4.60
N THR A 71 -9.69 2.68 -4.22
CA THR A 71 -10.65 3.43 -5.04
C THR A 71 -9.99 4.66 -5.64
N ARG A 72 -10.26 4.91 -6.92
CA ARG A 72 -9.85 6.14 -7.57
C ARG A 72 -10.88 7.23 -7.27
N GLU A 73 -10.55 8.13 -6.35
CA GLU A 73 -11.36 9.34 -6.17
C GLU A 73 -11.01 10.36 -7.25
N GLY A 74 -11.73 10.30 -8.38
CA GLY A 74 -12.00 11.45 -9.27
C GLY A 74 -10.86 12.30 -9.85
N LYS A 75 -9.58 12.07 -9.53
CA LYS A 75 -8.46 12.86 -10.02
C LYS A 75 -7.74 12.10 -11.12
N SER A 76 -8.14 12.40 -12.35
CA SER A 76 -7.46 12.00 -13.57
C SER A 76 -6.39 13.04 -13.89
N GLY A 77 -5.25 12.97 -13.19
CA GLY A 77 -4.13 13.87 -13.46
C GLY A 77 -2.78 13.43 -12.88
N CYS A 78 -2.77 12.36 -12.06
CA CYS A 78 -1.84 12.17 -10.95
C CYS A 78 -2.18 13.20 -9.84
#